data_AF-A0A7R9UUL1-F1
#
_entry.id   AF-A0A7R9UUL1-F1
#
_cell.length_a   1.000
_cell.length_b   1.000
_cell.length_c   1.000
_cell.angle_alpha   90.00
_cell.angle_beta   90.00
_cell.angle_gamma   90.00
#
_symmetry.space_group_name_H-M   'P 1'
#
loop_
_entity.id
_entity.type
_entity.pdbx_description
1 polymer ?
#
loop_
_entity_poly.entity_id
_entity_poly.type
_entity_poly.pdbx_seq_one_letter_code
_entity_poly.pdbx_strand_id
1 'polypeptide(L)'
;RISMAASGRELGEACLFVCCGGTIDKDYPRSTGGYAFEFGDVPAVERILKRVIPHGWGWDHEVRVLFQKDSLDMTDADRAALVDVLRETSHAQVVVTHGTDTMIATARAMDAPARQLAKVVA
;
A
#
# COMPACT_ATOMS: atom_id res chain seq x y z
N ARG A 1 32.10 24.24 0.24
CA ARG A 1 30.85 24.61 -0.48
C ARG A 1 30.98 24.12 -1.90
N ILE A 2 30.43 22.95 -2.21
CA ILE A 2 30.25 22.49 -3.59
C ILE A 2 28.79 22.05 -3.65
N SER A 3 27.97 22.90 -4.27
CA SER A 3 26.59 22.59 -4.61
C SER A 3 26.60 21.75 -5.88
N MET A 4 26.17 20.50 -5.80
CA MET A 4 25.65 19.81 -6.97
C MET A 4 24.16 20.09 -7.04
N ALA A 5 23.78 20.96 -7.98
CA ALA A 5 22.41 21.07 -8.44
C ALA A 5 22.03 19.76 -9.14
N ALA A 6 21.32 18.89 -8.43
CA ALA A 6 20.61 17.79 -9.07
C ALA A 6 19.53 18.42 -9.97
N SER A 7 19.57 18.04 -11.25
CA SER A 7 18.64 18.40 -12.30
C SER A 7 17.18 18.52 -11.82
N GLY A 8 16.55 19.66 -12.10
CA GLY A 8 15.19 20.01 -11.69
C GLY A 8 14.09 19.13 -12.28
N ARG A 9 13.82 17.99 -11.63
CA ARG A 9 12.46 17.49 -11.50
C ARG A 9 11.95 17.96 -10.14
N GLU A 10 10.76 18.56 -10.10
CA GLU A 10 10.00 18.56 -8.84
C GLU A 10 9.96 17.11 -8.37
N LEU A 11 10.56 16.84 -7.21
CA LEU A 11 10.42 15.56 -6.54
C LEU A 11 8.92 15.38 -6.37
N GLY A 12 8.32 14.44 -7.11
CA GLY A 12 6.89 14.18 -7.02
C GLY A 12 6.54 13.93 -5.55
N GLU A 13 5.41 14.47 -5.10
CA GLU A 13 4.95 14.33 -3.72
C GLU A 13 5.10 12.88 -3.24
N ALA A 14 5.62 12.70 -2.02
CA ALA A 14 5.84 11.37 -1.47
C ALA A 14 4.53 10.57 -1.43
N CYS A 15 4.57 9.32 -1.89
CA CYS A 15 3.40 8.44 -1.90
C CYS A 15 3.42 7.51 -0.69
N LEU A 16 2.29 7.38 0.01
CA LEU A 16 2.10 6.38 1.05
C LEU A 16 1.50 5.12 0.46
N PHE A 17 2.08 3.96 0.75
CA PHE A 17 1.48 2.66 0.51
C PHE A 17 0.96 2.09 1.83
N VAL A 18 -0.32 1.75 1.91
CA VAL A 18 -0.93 1.09 3.07
C VAL A 18 -1.28 -0.34 2.72
N CYS A 19 -0.57 -1.30 3.31
CA CYS A 19 -0.73 -2.72 2.99
C CYS A 19 -1.72 -3.39 3.93
N CYS A 20 -2.76 -3.99 3.36
CA CYS A 20 -3.86 -4.67 4.06
C CYS A 20 -3.89 -6.19 3.80
N GLY A 21 -2.97 -6.72 3.00
CA GLY A 21 -2.93 -8.13 2.59
C GLY A 21 -3.57 -8.37 1.22
N GLY A 22 -4.42 -9.40 1.14
CA GLY A 22 -4.97 -9.91 -0.12
C GLY A 22 -3.99 -10.76 -0.92
N THR A 23 -4.43 -11.23 -2.08
CA THR A 23 -3.66 -12.13 -2.95
C THR A 23 -2.36 -11.53 -3.44
N ILE A 24 -2.25 -10.20 -3.54
CA ILE A 24 -1.02 -9.53 -3.92
C ILE A 24 0.12 -9.79 -2.91
N ASP A 25 -0.19 -9.92 -1.61
CA ASP A 25 0.79 -10.14 -0.54
C ASP A 25 1.04 -11.63 -0.23
N LYS A 26 0.31 -12.54 -0.87
CA LYS A 26 0.43 -13.99 -0.67
C LYS A 26 1.57 -14.57 -1.50
N ASP A 27 2.42 -15.37 -0.88
CA ASP A 27 3.44 -16.18 -1.53
C ASP A 27 2.99 -17.64 -1.62
N TYR A 28 3.46 -18.36 -2.64
CA TYR A 28 3.27 -19.81 -2.74
C TYR A 28 4.23 -20.51 -1.75
N PRO A 29 3.76 -21.49 -0.96
CA PRO A 29 4.64 -22.30 -0.13
C PRO A 29 5.74 -22.94 -0.97
N ARG A 30 6.97 -22.92 -0.46
CA ARG A 30 8.12 -23.56 -1.12
C ARG A 30 8.03 -25.10 -1.16
N SER A 31 7.13 -25.71 -0.38
CA SER A 31 6.94 -27.17 -0.36
C SER A 31 5.92 -27.64 -1.40
N THR A 32 6.25 -28.76 -2.05
CA THR A 32 5.53 -29.33 -3.18
C THR A 32 4.15 -29.84 -2.77
N GLY A 33 3.11 -29.08 -3.14
CA GLY A 33 1.70 -29.35 -2.83
C GLY A 33 0.89 -28.13 -2.38
N GLY A 34 1.52 -26.94 -2.31
CA GLY A 34 1.00 -25.72 -1.69
C GLY A 34 -0.30 -25.17 -2.30
N TYR A 35 -1.44 -25.62 -1.75
CA TYR A 35 -2.74 -24.96 -1.85
C TYR A 35 -2.98 -23.96 -0.70
N ALA A 36 -2.12 -23.95 0.31
CA ALA A 36 -2.20 -23.01 1.43
C ALA A 36 -1.37 -21.76 1.10
N PHE A 37 -2.02 -20.63 0.81
CA PHE A 37 -1.30 -19.38 0.62
C PHE A 37 -0.90 -18.77 1.96
N GLU A 38 0.34 -18.30 2.07
CA GLU A 38 0.84 -17.62 3.26
C GLU A 38 1.25 -16.19 2.89
N PHE A 39 1.14 -15.25 3.84
CA PHE A 39 1.68 -13.91 3.64
C PHE A 39 3.20 -13.96 3.64
N GLY A 40 3.82 -13.27 2.68
CA GLY A 40 5.28 -13.17 2.62
C GLY A 40 5.88 -12.38 3.79
N ASP A 41 7.19 -12.57 4.00
CA ASP A 41 7.97 -11.89 5.06
C ASP A 41 8.00 -10.36 4.91
N VAL A 42 7.77 -9.87 3.68
CA VAL A 42 7.69 -8.45 3.33
C VAL A 42 6.45 -8.22 2.47
N PRO A 43 5.77 -7.07 2.56
CA PRO A 43 4.65 -6.76 1.68
C PRO A 43 5.10 -6.75 0.21
N ALA A 44 4.20 -7.10 -0.69
CA ALA A 44 4.48 -7.18 -2.12
C ALA A 44 4.89 -5.83 -2.70
N VAL A 45 4.37 -4.73 -2.14
CA VAL A 45 4.76 -3.37 -2.52
C VAL A 45 6.28 -3.20 -2.45
N GLU A 46 6.94 -3.60 -1.37
CA GLU A 46 8.40 -3.48 -1.26
C GLU A 46 9.13 -4.30 -2.34
N ARG A 47 8.66 -5.52 -2.61
CA ARG A 47 9.25 -6.39 -3.64
C ARG A 47 9.10 -5.78 -5.04
N ILE A 48 7.92 -5.22 -5.31
CA ILE A 48 7.59 -4.57 -6.59
C ILE A 48 8.43 -3.30 -6.75
N LEU A 49 8.42 -2.39 -5.77
CA LEU A 49 9.14 -1.12 -5.84
C LEU A 49 10.64 -1.32 -6.04
N LYS A 50 11.26 -2.28 -5.35
CA LYS A 50 12.68 -2.66 -5.57
C LYS A 50 12.98 -3.10 -7.01
N ARG A 51 12.00 -3.64 -7.73
CA ARG A 51 12.17 -4.15 -9.10
C ARG A 51 11.83 -3.10 -10.16
N VAL A 52 10.82 -2.26 -9.91
CA VAL A 52 10.30 -1.30 -10.90
C VAL A 52 10.90 0.09 -10.79
N ILE A 53 11.41 0.46 -9.61
CA ILE A 53 12.08 1.74 -9.38
C ILE A 53 13.60 1.51 -9.44
N PRO A 54 14.29 1.99 -10.49
CA PRO A 54 15.73 1.86 -10.58
C PRO A 54 16.42 2.54 -9.40
N HIS A 55 17.52 1.95 -8.91
CA HIS A 55 18.35 2.59 -7.89
C HIS A 55 18.76 4.00 -8.33
N GLY A 56 18.55 4.99 -7.45
CA GLY A 56 18.85 6.39 -7.73
C GLY A 56 17.72 7.19 -8.38
N TRP A 57 16.56 6.58 -8.63
CA TRP A 57 15.35 7.34 -8.95
C TRP A 57 14.85 8.03 -7.68
N GLY A 58 14.98 9.35 -7.62
CA GLY A 58 14.61 10.18 -6.46
C GLY A 58 13.10 10.32 -6.28
N TRP A 59 12.39 9.21 -6.11
CA TRP A 59 10.97 9.20 -5.77
C TRP A 59 10.77 8.70 -4.36
N ASP A 60 10.25 9.59 -3.52
CA ASP A 60 10.03 9.31 -2.11
C ASP A 60 8.71 8.56 -1.90
N HIS A 61 8.74 7.56 -1.03
CA HIS A 61 7.57 6.80 -0.64
C HIS A 61 7.71 6.24 0.77
N GLU A 62 6.58 6.07 1.45
CA GLU A 62 6.46 5.33 2.71
C GLU A 62 5.67 4.05 2.46
N VAL A 63 6.12 2.93 3.04
CA VAL A 63 5.33 1.68 3.06
C VAL A 63 4.93 1.42 4.51
N ARG A 64 3.63 1.28 4.74
CA ARG A 64 3.04 0.98 6.04
C ARG A 64 2.20 -0.28 5.94
N VAL A 65 2.62 -1.34 6.62
CA VAL A 65 1.79 -2.54 6.79
C VAL A 65 0.81 -2.28 7.92
N LEU A 66 -0.49 -2.26 7.61
CA LEU A 66 -1.54 -2.08 8.61
C LEU A 66 -1.96 -3.43 9.19
N PHE A 67 -2.18 -4.41 8.31
CA PHE A 67 -2.40 -5.82 8.65
C PHE A 67 -2.21 -6.67 7.39
N GLN A 68 -2.12 -7.98 7.57
CA GLN A 68 -2.05 -8.95 6.48
C GLN A 68 -3.22 -9.93 6.62
N LYS A 69 -4.31 -9.67 5.87
CA LYS A 69 -5.54 -10.47 5.94
C LYS A 69 -6.05 -10.84 4.54
N ASP A 70 -6.75 -11.97 4.47
CA ASP A 70 -7.63 -12.19 3.34
C ASP A 70 -8.75 -11.14 3.38
N SER A 71 -9.20 -10.64 2.23
CA SER A 71 -10.29 -9.67 2.20
C SER A 71 -11.58 -10.23 2.80
N LEU A 72 -11.80 -11.54 2.72
CA LEU A 72 -12.96 -12.20 3.34
C LEU A 72 -12.88 -12.25 4.87
N ASP A 73 -11.68 -12.16 5.44
CA ASP A 73 -11.45 -12.14 6.89
C ASP A 73 -11.38 -10.70 7.46
N MET A 74 -11.53 -9.69 6.60
CA MET A 74 -11.44 -8.29 6.99
C MET A 74 -12.73 -7.80 7.65
N THR A 75 -12.60 -7.31 8.88
CA THR A 75 -13.72 -6.84 9.70
C THR A 75 -14.00 -5.35 9.51
N ASP A 76 -15.11 -4.87 10.07
CA ASP A 76 -15.40 -3.43 10.09
C ASP A 76 -14.39 -2.63 10.94
N ALA A 77 -13.83 -3.23 11.99
CA ALA A 77 -12.77 -2.62 12.79
C ALA A 77 -11.49 -2.43 11.98
N ASP A 78 -11.15 -3.40 11.11
CA ASP A 78 -10.00 -3.29 10.19
C ASP A 78 -10.20 -2.15 9.19
N ARG A 79 -11.42 -2.04 8.63
CA ARG A 79 -11.79 -0.93 7.72
C ARG A 79 -11.75 0.42 8.43
N ALA A 80 -12.19 0.49 9.68
CA ALA A 80 -12.11 1.71 10.49
C ALA A 80 -10.65 2.12 10.74
N ALA A 81 -9.78 1.18 11.11
CA ALA A 81 -8.36 1.44 11.29
C ALA A 81 -7.70 1.98 10.01
N LEU A 82 -8.07 1.43 8.85
CA LEU A 82 -7.60 1.94 7.56
C LEU A 82 -8.10 3.35 7.28
N VAL A 83 -9.36 3.65 7.57
CA VAL A 83 -9.92 4.99 7.47
C VAL A 83 -9.19 5.98 8.39
N ASP A 84 -8.82 5.58 9.60
CA ASP A 84 -8.09 6.43 10.54
C ASP A 84 -6.69 6.75 10.01
N VAL A 85 -5.95 5.76 9.49
CA VAL A 85 -4.66 5.98 8.81
C VAL A 85 -4.79 6.97 7.66
N LEU A 86 -5.85 6.83 6.85
CA LEU A 86 -6.14 7.72 5.73
C LEU A 86 -6.50 9.15 6.20
N ARG A 87 -7.12 9.32 7.35
CA ARG A 87 -7.45 10.65 7.91
C ARG A 87 -6.25 11.36 8.53
N GLU A 88 -5.34 10.59 9.13
CA GLU A 88 -4.21 11.12 9.89
C GLU A 88 -2.99 11.40 9.01
N THR A 89 -2.90 10.78 7.84
CA THR A 89 -1.75 10.96 6.95
C THR A 89 -1.72 12.35 6.32
N SER A 90 -0.54 12.94 6.25
CA SER A 90 -0.27 14.18 5.51
C SER A 90 0.12 13.94 4.04
N HIS A 91 0.20 12.67 3.61
CA HIS A 91 0.55 12.33 2.24
C HIS A 91 -0.58 12.69 1.27
N ALA A 92 -0.25 13.40 0.19
CA ALA A 92 -1.23 13.76 -0.84
C ALA A 92 -1.67 12.54 -1.68
N GLN A 93 -0.82 11.53 -1.80
CA GLN A 93 -1.05 10.33 -2.60
C GLN A 93 -0.99 9.09 -1.72
N VAL A 94 -2.04 8.26 -1.79
CA VAL A 94 -2.08 7.00 -1.06
C VAL A 94 -2.50 5.86 -1.98
N VAL A 95 -1.76 4.75 -1.91
CA VAL A 95 -2.09 3.49 -2.56
C VAL A 95 -2.37 2.45 -1.48
N VAL A 96 -3.51 1.79 -1.55
CA VAL A 96 -3.87 0.72 -0.62
C VAL A 96 -3.71 -0.61 -1.34
N THR A 97 -2.98 -1.57 -0.77
CA THR A 97 -3.03 -2.96 -1.26
C THR A 97 -4.07 -3.76 -0.49
N HIS A 98 -4.98 -4.40 -1.21
CA HIS A 98 -6.16 -5.06 -0.65
C HIS A 98 -6.51 -6.34 -1.42
N GLY A 99 -7.25 -7.25 -0.80
CA GLY A 99 -7.83 -8.42 -1.48
C GLY A 99 -9.08 -8.07 -2.29
N THR A 100 -9.33 -8.76 -3.41
CA THR A 100 -10.35 -8.33 -4.37
C THR A 100 -11.80 -8.51 -3.89
N ASP A 101 -12.07 -9.50 -3.04
CA ASP A 101 -13.45 -9.90 -2.72
C ASP A 101 -14.25 -8.85 -1.97
N THR A 102 -13.61 -8.10 -1.06
CA THR A 102 -14.28 -7.09 -0.23
C THR A 102 -13.76 -5.67 -0.46
N MET A 103 -12.92 -5.47 -1.48
CA MET A 103 -12.35 -4.16 -1.84
C MET A 103 -13.42 -3.07 -2.00
N ILE A 104 -14.56 -3.41 -2.61
CA ILE A 104 -15.69 -2.48 -2.77
C ILE A 104 -16.30 -2.08 -1.43
N ALA A 105 -16.41 -3.01 -0.47
CA ALA A 105 -16.94 -2.72 0.87
C ALA A 105 -15.99 -1.76 1.62
N THR A 106 -14.69 -1.98 1.50
CA THR A 106 -13.66 -1.10 2.04
C THR A 106 -13.69 0.30 1.39
N ALA A 107 -13.77 0.37 0.06
CA ALA A 107 -13.90 1.65 -0.65
C ALA A 107 -15.13 2.46 -0.20
N ARG A 108 -16.27 1.79 0.03
CA ARG A 108 -17.48 2.43 0.57
C ARG A 108 -17.30 2.99 1.98
N ALA A 109 -16.56 2.29 2.85
CA ALA A 109 -16.23 2.79 4.18
C ALA A 109 -15.35 4.07 4.12
N MET A 110 -14.59 4.22 3.04
CA MET A 110 -13.74 5.39 2.78
C MET A 110 -14.47 6.54 2.09
N ASP A 111 -15.64 6.34 1.48
CA ASP A 111 -16.24 7.31 0.54
C ASP A 111 -16.64 8.65 1.21
N ALA A 112 -16.85 8.65 2.53
CA ALA A 112 -17.04 9.89 3.31
C ALA A 112 -15.71 10.64 3.61
N PRO A 113 -14.65 9.99 4.12
CA PRO A 113 -13.34 10.64 4.38
C PRO A 113 -12.40 10.80 3.17
N ALA A 114 -12.43 9.93 2.17
CA ALA A 114 -11.51 9.96 1.01
C ALA A 114 -11.72 11.17 0.09
N ARG A 115 -12.87 11.83 0.19
CA ARG A 115 -13.16 13.09 -0.51
C ARG A 115 -12.25 14.25 -0.10
N GLN A 116 -11.50 14.10 1.01
CA GLN A 116 -10.46 15.04 1.46
C GLN A 116 -9.03 14.64 1.06
N LEU A 117 -8.81 13.42 0.54
CA LEU A 117 -7.49 12.94 0.11
C LEU A 117 -7.35 13.08 -1.40
N ALA A 118 -6.19 13.55 -1.87
CA ALA A 118 -6.09 14.00 -3.25
C ALA A 118 -6.29 12.84 -4.25
N LYS A 119 -5.84 11.60 -3.96
CA LYS A 119 -6.16 10.35 -4.69
C LYS A 119 -5.91 9.09 -3.82
N VAL A 120 -6.90 8.23 -3.64
CA VAL A 120 -6.75 6.86 -3.08
C VAL A 120 -7.02 5.85 -4.18
N VAL A 121 -6.08 4.94 -4.43
CA VAL A 121 -6.27 3.79 -5.33
C VAL A 121 -6.19 2.52 -4.47
N ALA A 122 -7.31 1.80 -4.38
CA ALA A 122 -7.42 0.50 -3.72
C ALA A 122 -7.61 -0.59 -4.78
#